data_AF-A0A9P5EDA0-F1
#
_entry.id   AF-A0A9P5EDA0-F1
#
_cell.length_a   1.000
_cell.length_b   1.000
_cell.length_c   1.000
_cell.angle_alpha   90.00
_cell.angle_beta   90.00
_cell.angle_gamma   90.00
#
_symmetry.space_group_name_H-M   'P 1'
#
loop_
_entity.id
_entity.type
_entity.pdbx_description
1 polymer ?
#
loop_
_entity_poly.entity_id
_entity_poly.type
_entity_poly.pdbx_seq_one_letter_code
_entity_poly.pdbx_strand_id
1 'polypeptide(L)'
;MQPTLALLKRSVWKGPNIVPLAIVRPAPGKKVPPIRTQARSATILPNFVGLKFQVYNGRYFLDVVITEDMVGHKLGEFAPTRKPFIWSRL
;
A
#
# COMPACT_ATOMS: atom_id res chain seq x y z
N MET A 1 -1.73 21.85 -14.73
CA MET A 1 -1.61 20.50 -14.13
C MET A 1 -2.99 20.05 -13.72
N GLN A 2 -3.60 19.11 -14.45
CA GLN A 2 -4.88 18.53 -14.02
C GLN A 2 -4.60 17.57 -12.86
N PRO A 3 -5.15 17.82 -11.66
CA PRO A 3 -5.12 16.80 -10.62
C PRO A 3 -5.96 15.63 -11.14
N THR A 4 -5.36 14.45 -11.27
CA THR A 4 -6.04 13.23 -11.70
C THR A 4 -7.23 12.96 -10.77
N LEU A 5 -8.44 13.36 -11.19
CA LEU A 5 -9.68 13.30 -10.41
C LEU A 5 -10.21 11.88 -10.17
N ALA A 6 -9.58 10.84 -10.74
CA ALA A 6 -10.20 9.53 -10.87
C ALA A 6 -9.96 8.54 -9.71
N LEU A 7 -9.03 8.78 -8.77
CA LEU A 7 -8.56 7.71 -7.85
C LEU A 7 -8.51 8.08 -6.36
N LEU A 8 -9.08 9.21 -5.93
CA LEU A 8 -9.00 9.60 -4.52
C LEU A 8 -10.35 9.46 -3.81
N LYS A 9 -10.43 8.51 -2.86
CA LYS A 9 -11.55 8.36 -1.90
C LYS A 9 -11.82 9.60 -1.04
N ARG A 10 -10.92 10.59 -1.03
CA ARG A 10 -11.00 11.83 -0.25
C ARG A 10 -10.94 13.01 -1.22
N SER A 11 -11.66 14.09 -0.91
CA SER A 11 -11.64 15.32 -1.70
C SER A 11 -10.21 15.87 -1.86
N VAL A 12 -9.83 16.20 -3.10
CA VAL A 12 -8.46 16.59 -3.51
C VAL A 12 -7.85 17.65 -2.61
N TRP A 13 -8.60 18.72 -2.29
CA TRP A 13 -8.11 19.85 -1.49
C TRP A 13 -7.63 19.48 -0.09
N LYS A 14 -8.10 18.35 0.47
CA LYS A 14 -7.69 17.88 1.80
C LYS A 14 -6.35 17.13 1.76
N GLY A 15 -5.88 16.75 0.57
CA GLY A 15 -4.68 15.94 0.37
C GLY A 15 -4.90 14.43 0.60
N PRO A 16 -3.87 13.61 0.30
CA PRO A 16 -3.91 12.16 0.48
C PRO A 16 -3.99 11.77 1.97
N ASN A 17 -4.33 10.50 2.25
CA ASN A 17 -4.32 9.98 3.61
C ASN A 17 -2.90 9.53 3.97
N ILE A 18 -2.20 10.35 4.74
CA ILE A 18 -0.82 10.11 5.18
C ILE A 18 -0.86 9.54 6.60
N VAL A 19 -0.11 8.46 6.82
CA VAL A 19 0.03 7.81 8.12
C VAL A 19 1.52 7.78 8.46
N PRO A 20 1.92 7.98 9.72
CA PRO A 20 3.31 7.78 10.14
C PRO A 20 3.71 6.31 9.91
N LEU A 21 4.65 6.10 8.99
CA LEU A 21 5.23 4.80 8.67
C LEU A 21 6.73 4.88 8.95
N ALA A 22 7.31 3.79 9.49
CA ALA A 22 8.75 3.69 9.77
C ALA A 22 9.55 3.49 8.48
N ILE A 23 9.57 4.52 7.63
CA ILE A 23 10.29 4.51 6.36
C ILE A 23 11.73 4.91 6.62
N VAL A 24 12.61 3.92 6.67
CA VAL A 24 14.05 4.14 6.76
C VAL A 24 14.60 4.18 5.34
N ARG A 25 15.10 5.34 4.91
CA ARG A 25 15.90 5.40 3.68
C ARG A 25 17.24 4.70 3.94
N PRO A 26 17.55 3.59 3.27
CA PRO A 26 18.83 2.92 3.44
C PRO A 26 19.97 3.82 2.96
N ALA A 27 21.16 3.63 3.53
CA ALA A 27 22.39 4.06 2.90
C ALA A 27 22.61 3.26 1.59
N PRO A 28 23.29 3.83 0.58
CA PRO A 28 23.60 3.10 -0.65
C PRO A 28 24.34 1.80 -0.33
N GLY A 29 23.88 0.68 -0.90
CA GLY A 29 24.45 -0.65 -0.69
C GLY A 29 23.90 -1.45 0.50
N LYS A 30 23.04 -0.88 1.36
CA LYS A 30 22.36 -1.64 2.43
C LYS A 30 21.01 -2.17 1.97
N LYS A 31 20.71 -3.43 2.28
CA LYS A 31 19.38 -4.02 2.05
C LYS A 31 18.34 -3.30 2.92
N VAL A 32 17.24 -2.88 2.31
CA VAL A 32 16.13 -2.25 3.03
C VAL A 32 15.30 -3.34 3.70
N PRO A 33 15.10 -3.29 5.03
CA PRO A 33 14.16 -4.20 5.67
C PRO A 33 12.73 -3.87 5.20
N PRO A 34 11.85 -4.87 5.07
CA PRO A 34 10.47 -4.62 4.67
C PRO A 34 9.72 -3.87 5.77
N ILE A 35 8.89 -2.91 5.36
CA ILE A 35 8.15 -2.03 6.26
C ILE A 35 6.86 -2.72 6.69
N ARG A 36 6.77 -3.12 7.96
CA ARG A 36 5.55 -3.72 8.53
C ARG A 36 4.52 -2.65 8.84
N THR A 37 3.28 -2.84 8.39
CA THR A 37 2.20 -1.89 8.63
C THR A 37 0.83 -2.55 8.78
N GLN A 38 0.02 -2.01 9.67
CA GLN A 38 -1.41 -2.30 9.80
C GLN A 38 -2.29 -1.23 9.13
N ALA A 39 -1.70 -0.13 8.67
CA ALA A 39 -2.40 1.01 8.11
C ALA A 39 -2.85 0.77 6.66
N ARG A 40 -3.87 -0.08 6.48
CA ARG A 40 -4.43 -0.43 5.16
C ARG A 40 -5.04 0.75 4.40
N SER A 41 -5.39 1.83 5.08
CA SER A 41 -5.99 3.04 4.51
C SER A 41 -4.97 4.08 4.03
N ALA A 42 -3.67 3.86 4.26
CA ALA A 42 -2.61 4.75 3.81
C ALA A 42 -2.56 4.81 2.28
N THR A 43 -2.44 6.02 1.73
CA THR A 43 -2.24 6.22 0.29
C THR A 43 -0.81 5.89 -0.09
N ILE A 44 -0.62 5.20 -1.21
CA ILE A 44 0.71 4.97 -1.80
C ILE A 44 1.21 6.28 -2.39
N LEU A 45 2.31 6.77 -1.84
CA LEU A 45 2.98 7.99 -2.28
C LEU A 45 4.06 7.65 -3.32
N PRO A 46 4.44 8.58 -4.21
CA PRO A 46 5.53 8.38 -5.17
C PRO A 46 6.85 7.94 -4.50
N ASN A 47 7.11 8.42 -3.28
CA ASN A 47 8.30 8.07 -2.50
C ASN A 47 8.36 6.61 -2.05
N PHE A 48 7.29 5.83 -2.24
CA PHE A 48 7.22 4.44 -1.80
C PHE A 48 7.60 3.45 -2.90
N VAL A 49 7.74 3.92 -4.14
CA VAL A 49 8.10 3.09 -5.29
C VAL A 49 9.44 2.40 -5.03
N GLY A 50 9.49 1.08 -5.26
CA GLY A 50 10.67 0.24 -5.02
C GLY A 50 10.86 -0.23 -3.57
N LEU A 51 10.06 0.26 -2.61
CA LEU A 51 10.08 -0.24 -1.24
C LEU A 51 9.21 -1.50 -1.09
N LYS A 52 9.59 -2.36 -0.15
CA LYS A 52 8.83 -3.54 0.24
C LYS A 52 8.01 -3.26 1.49
N PHE A 53 6.71 -3.53 1.43
CA PHE A 53 5.79 -3.41 2.55
C PHE A 53 5.27 -4.77 2.96
N GLN A 54 5.18 -5.02 4.27
CA GLN A 54 4.40 -6.13 4.80
C GLN A 54 3.08 -5.56 5.32
N VAL A 55 1.99 -5.79 4.60
CA VAL A 55 0.66 -5.24 4.91
C VAL A 55 -0.14 -6.26 5.71
N TYR A 56 -0.62 -5.88 6.88
CA TYR A 56 -1.46 -6.75 7.70
C TYR A 56 -2.84 -6.93 7.10
N ASN A 57 -3.26 -8.18 6.98
CA ASN A 57 -4.52 -8.57 6.35
C ASN A 57 -5.63 -8.97 7.35
N GLY A 58 -5.38 -8.80 8.65
CA GLY A 58 -6.28 -9.25 9.73
C GLY A 58 -5.88 -10.60 10.36
N ARG A 59 -4.90 -11.31 9.79
CA ARG A 59 -4.36 -12.55 10.35
C ARG A 59 -2.83 -12.65 10.22
N TYR A 60 -2.30 -12.33 9.04
CA TYR A 60 -0.88 -12.36 8.76
C TYR A 60 -0.48 -11.15 7.90
N PHE A 61 0.82 -10.94 7.75
CA PHE A 61 1.38 -9.88 6.92
C PHE A 61 1.70 -10.41 5.52
N LEU A 62 1.22 -9.71 4.51
CA LEU A 62 1.47 -10.00 3.10
C LEU A 62 2.56 -9.07 2.57
N ASP A 63 3.54 -9.64 1.87
CA ASP A 63 4.62 -8.86 1.26
C ASP A 63 4.15 -8.27 -0.08
N VAL A 64 4.28 -6.96 -0.21
CA VAL A 64 3.91 -6.18 -1.40
C VAL A 64 5.10 -5.31 -1.78
N VAL A 65 5.55 -5.44 -3.04
CA VAL A 65 6.56 -4.55 -3.63
C VAL A 65 5.82 -3.49 -4.44
N ILE A 66 6.08 -2.22 -4.14
CA ILE A 66 5.32 -1.12 -4.77
C ILE A 66 5.95 -0.73 -6.11
N THR A 67 5.11 -0.71 -7.15
CA THR A 67 5.44 -0.21 -8.49
C THR A 67 4.85 1.19 -8.72
N GLU A 68 5.25 1.85 -9.81
CA GLU A 68 4.80 3.21 -10.15
C GLU A 68 3.29 3.28 -10.41
N ASP A 69 2.71 2.25 -11.04
CA ASP A 69 1.27 2.19 -11.33
C ASP A 69 0.39 2.10 -10.07
N MET A 70 0.99 1.74 -8.92
CA MET A 70 0.27 1.65 -7.65
C MET A 70 0.13 3.00 -6.95
N VAL A 71 0.78 4.07 -7.45
CA VAL A 71 0.75 5.40 -6.83
C VAL A 71 -0.68 5.95 -6.84
N GLY A 72 -1.14 6.42 -5.69
CA GLY A 72 -2.50 6.93 -5.49
C GLY A 72 -3.50 5.89 -4.93
N HIS A 73 -3.20 4.60 -5.06
CA HIS A 73 -4.01 3.51 -4.48
C HIS A 73 -3.82 3.40 -2.97
N LYS A 74 -4.63 2.55 -2.32
CA LYS A 74 -4.48 2.21 -0.90
C LYS A 74 -3.67 0.93 -0.71
N LEU A 75 -2.80 0.89 0.30
CA LEU A 75 -2.03 -0.31 0.63
C LEU A 75 -2.92 -1.55 0.84
N GLY A 76 -4.12 -1.37 1.40
CA GLY A 76 -5.06 -2.44 1.64
C GLY A 76 -5.66 -3.09 0.39
N GLU A 77 -5.59 -2.44 -0.78
CA GLU A 77 -6.10 -2.98 -2.05
C GLU A 77 -5.25 -4.17 -2.52
N PHE A 78 -3.96 -4.18 -2.16
CA PHE A 78 -3.01 -5.23 -2.51
C PHE A 78 -2.92 -6.35 -1.44
N ALA A 79 -3.77 -6.31 -0.42
CA ALA A 79 -3.84 -7.29 0.65
C ALA A 79 -5.28 -7.82 0.82
N PRO A 80 -5.65 -8.92 0.14
CA PRO A 80 -7.02 -9.45 0.11
C PRO A 80 -7.40 -10.18 1.40
N THR A 81 -8.43 -9.71 2.11
CA THR A 81 -8.80 -10.20 3.46
C THR A 81 -9.54 -11.52 3.50
N ARG A 82 -10.17 -11.92 2.40
CA ARG A 82 -10.98 -13.15 2.31
C ARG A 82 -10.42 -14.05 1.22
N LYS A 83 -10.56 -15.35 1.41
CA LYS A 83 -10.27 -16.33 0.36
C LYS A 83 -11.36 -16.25 -0.72
N PRO A 84 -11.04 -16.50 -2.00
CA PRO A 84 -12.05 -16.60 -3.03
C PRO A 84 -13.03 -17.74 -2.70
N PHE A 85 -14.31 -17.48 -2.92
CA PHE A 85 -15.34 -18.50 -2.74
C PHE A 85 -15.29 -19.46 -3.92
N ILE A 86 -15.14 -20.75 -3.62
CA ILE A 86 -15.21 -21.83 -4.62
C ILE A 86 -16.50 -22.59 -4.32
N TRP A 87 -17.46 -22.51 -5.24
CA TRP A 87 -18.67 -23.30 -5.14
C TRP A 87 -18.38 -24.72 -5.64
N SER A 88 -18.38 -25.68 -4.73
CA SER A 88 -18.31 -27.11 -5.06
C SER A 88 -19.71 -27.70 -4.94
N ARG A 89 -20.25 -28.18 -6.06
CA ARG A 89 -21.43 -29.04 -6.06
C ARG A 89 -20.93 -30.45 -5.73
N LEU A 90 -21.25 -30.94 -4.52
CA LEU A 90 -21.31 -32.39 -4.33
C LEU A 90 -22.49 -32.93 -5.14
#